data_AF-A0A497KXY7-F1
#
_entry.id   AF-A0A497KXY7-F1
#
_cell.length_a   1.000
_cell.length_b   1.000
_cell.length_c   1.000
_cell.angle_alpha   90.00
_cell.angle_beta   90.00
_cell.angle_gamma   90.00
#
_symmetry.space_group_name_H-M   'P 1'
#
loop_
_entity.id
_entity.type
_entity.pdbx_description
1 polymer ?
#
loop_
_entity_poly.entity_id
_entity_poly.type
_entity_poly.pdbx_seq_one_letter_code
_entity_poly.pdbx_strand_id
1 'polypeptide(L)' 'PTSTRKVLGLPAKGRKAVQEALSGLGLRGDVEVRELTIHELDAVTAALTASLHLMGLSEVVKGRDGEIYLPRRDLNALGR' A
#
# COMPACT_ATOMS: atom_id res chain seq x y z
N PRO A 1 2.58 4.71 -2.07
CA PRO A 1 3.66 4.51 -3.07
C PRO A 1 3.31 3.41 -4.08
N THR A 2 3.76 3.56 -5.33
CA THR A 2 3.47 2.60 -6.42
C THR A 2 4.11 1.23 -6.21
N SER A 3 5.31 1.16 -5.63
CA SER A 3 6.03 -0.09 -5.36
C SER A 3 5.25 -1.00 -4.42
N THR A 4 4.80 -0.47 -3.27
CA THR A 4 3.94 -1.18 -2.30
C THR A 4 2.69 -1.74 -2.97
N ARG A 5 1.99 -0.93 -3.78
CA ARG A 5 0.78 -1.37 -4.49
C ARG A 5 1.06 -2.58 -5.38
N LYS A 6 2.12 -2.53 -6.18
CA LYS A 6 2.51 -3.64 -7.05
C LYS A 6 2.81 -4.92 -6.27
N VAL A 7 3.54 -4.82 -5.16
CA VAL A 7 3.92 -5.98 -4.35
C VAL A 7 2.70 -6.64 -3.71
N LEU A 8 1.74 -5.84 -3.21
CA LEU A 8 0.50 -6.32 -2.63
C LEU A 8 -0.56 -6.76 -3.66
N GLY A 9 -0.25 -6.70 -4.96
CA GLY A 9 -1.20 -7.01 -6.04
C GLY A 9 -2.24 -5.92 -6.31
N LEU A 10 -2.15 -4.76 -5.66
CA LEU A 10 -3.08 -3.65 -5.86
C LEU A 10 -2.85 -2.92 -7.19
N PRO A 11 -3.88 -2.21 -7.72
CA PRO A 11 -3.73 -1.40 -8.93
C PRO A 11 -2.58 -0.39 -8.82
N ALA A 12 -1.70 -0.36 -9.82
CA ALA A 12 -0.57 0.57 -9.84
C ALA A 12 -0.95 2.00 -10.31
N LYS A 13 -2.09 2.14 -11.00
CA LYS A 13 -2.61 3.38 -11.59
C LYS A 13 -4.14 3.37 -11.52
N GLY A 14 -4.74 4.52 -11.79
CA GLY A 14 -6.19 4.72 -11.75
C GLY A 14 -6.66 5.02 -10.33
N ARG A 15 -6.96 6.30 -10.07
CA ARG A 15 -7.33 6.81 -8.73
C ARG A 15 -8.46 6.01 -8.10
N LYS A 16 -9.55 5.79 -8.84
CA LYS A 16 -10.72 5.03 -8.39
C LYS A 16 -10.37 3.57 -8.07
N ALA A 17 -9.66 2.89 -8.98
CA ALA A 17 -9.26 1.49 -8.78
C ALA A 17 -8.34 1.31 -7.56
N VAL A 18 -7.41 2.24 -7.33
CA VAL A 18 -6.55 2.24 -6.14
C VAL A 18 -7.38 2.42 -4.87
N GLN A 19 -8.31 3.37 -4.87
CA GLN A 19 -9.17 3.63 -3.72
C GLN A 19 -10.09 2.45 -3.40
N GLU A 20 -10.73 1.87 -4.40
CA GLU A 20 -11.58 0.67 -4.26
C GLU A 20 -10.77 -0.52 -3.73
N ALA A 21 -9.55 -0.72 -4.23
CA ALA A 21 -8.69 -1.78 -3.73
C ALA A 21 -8.30 -1.56 -2.26
N LEU A 22 -7.95 -0.33 -1.87
CA LEU A 22 -7.63 0.00 -0.47
C LEU A 22 -8.84 -0.20 0.45
N SER A 23 -10.04 0.19 0.04
CA SER A 23 -11.28 -0.09 0.78
C SER A 23 -11.56 -1.59 0.85
N GLY A 24 -11.32 -2.34 -0.24
CA GLY A 24 -11.44 -3.80 -0.28
C GLY A 24 -10.49 -4.55 0.67
N LEU A 25 -9.39 -3.94 1.10
CA LEU A 25 -8.51 -4.46 2.15
C LEU A 25 -9.08 -4.28 3.57
N GLY A 26 -10.24 -3.63 3.71
CA GLY A 26 -10.85 -3.32 5.00
C GLY A 26 -10.35 -2.03 5.63
N LEU A 27 -9.62 -1.17 4.89
CA LEU A 27 -9.32 0.19 5.35
C LEU A 27 -10.59 1.04 5.34
N ARG A 28 -10.83 1.74 6.45
CA ARG A 28 -12.04 2.55 6.66
C ARG A 28 -11.72 4.04 6.79
N GLY A 29 -12.76 4.86 6.69
CA GLY A 29 -12.68 6.32 6.88
C GLY A 29 -12.73 7.07 5.55
N ASP A 30 -11.85 8.06 5.37
CA ASP A 30 -11.83 8.93 4.18
C ASP A 30 -11.78 8.16 2.84
N VAL A 31 -11.18 6.97 2.83
CA VAL A 31 -11.12 6.06 1.66
C VAL A 31 -12.50 5.56 1.22
N GLU A 32 -13.49 5.57 2.11
CA GLU A 32 -14.88 5.16 1.87
C GLU A 32 -15.83 6.37 1.72
N VAL A 33 -15.51 7.49 2.38
CA VAL A 33 -16.42 8.63 2.55
C VAL A 33 -16.35 9.64 1.40
N ARG A 34 -15.17 9.81 0.80
CA ARG A 34 -14.96 10.81 -0.27
C ARG A 34 -13.95 10.33 -1.29
N GLU A 35 -13.94 10.95 -2.46
CA GLU A 35 -12.89 10.68 -3.43
C GLU A 35 -11.57 11.32 -2.99
N LEU A 36 -10.52 10.51 -2.89
CA LEU A 36 -9.17 10.95 -2.54
C LEU A 36 -8.38 11.33 -3.79
N THR A 37 -7.49 12.29 -3.64
CA THR A 37 -6.48 12.63 -4.65
C THR A 37 -5.42 11.54 -4.74
N ILE A 38 -4.65 11.54 -5.83
CA ILE A 38 -3.57 10.56 -6.00
C ILE A 38 -2.51 10.66 -4.89
N HIS A 39 -2.23 11.88 -4.41
CA HIS A 39 -1.26 12.11 -3.35
C HIS A 39 -1.76 11.60 -2.00
N GLU A 40 -3.05 11.78 -1.70
CA GLU A 40 -3.67 11.20 -0.49
C GLU A 40 -3.67 9.67 -0.53
N LEU A 41 -4.01 9.06 -1.67
CA LEU A 41 -3.93 7.60 -1.83
C LEU A 41 -2.48 7.09 -1.67
N ASP A 42 -1.50 7.86 -2.14
CA ASP A 42 -0.09 7.53 -1.92
C ASP A 42 0.31 7.64 -0.45
N ALA A 43 -0.21 8.63 0.28
CA ALA A 43 0.01 8.77 1.72
C ALA A 43 -0.61 7.60 2.51
N VAL A 44 -1.84 7.20 2.19
CA VAL A 44 -2.49 6.02 2.79
C VAL A 44 -1.66 4.77 2.53
N THR A 45 -1.20 4.58 1.30
CA THR A 45 -0.36 3.43 0.95
C THR A 45 1.00 3.47 1.65
N ALA A 46 1.56 4.66 1.91
CA ALA A 46 2.82 4.80 2.64
C ALA A 46 2.64 4.41 4.10
N ALA A 47 1.56 4.88 4.73
CA ALA A 47 1.17 4.47 6.08
C ALA A 47 0.93 2.96 6.18
N LEU A 48 0.30 2.35 5.18
CA LEU A 48 0.13 0.89 5.12
C LEU A 48 1.49 0.17 5.07
N THR A 49 2.44 0.67 4.27
CA THR A 49 3.81 0.11 4.22
C THR A 49 4.47 0.16 5.59
N ALA A 50 4.37 1.30 6.29
CA ALA A 50 4.94 1.47 7.62
C ALA A 50 4.26 0.54 8.64
N SER A 51 2.94 0.38 8.58
CA SER A 51 2.20 -0.53 9.45
C SER A 51 2.63 -1.98 9.26
N LEU A 52 2.77 -2.44 8.01
CA LEU A 52 3.28 -3.78 7.71
C LEU A 52 4.72 -3.96 8.21
N HIS A 53 5.56 -2.93 8.11
CA HIS A 53 6.90 -2.97 8.67
C HIS A 53 6.90 -3.18 10.19
N LEU A 54 6.06 -2.44 10.92
CA LEU A 54 5.91 -2.59 12.37
C LEU A 54 5.40 -3.98 12.77
N MET A 55 4.64 -4.65 11.90
CA MET A 55 4.19 -6.04 12.09
C MET A 55 5.24 -7.09 11.68
N GLY A 56 6.43 -6.67 11.25
CA GLY A 56 7.46 -7.56 10.71
C GLY A 56 7.13 -8.11 9.31
N LEU A 57 6.09 -7.60 8.67
CA LEU A 57 5.54 -8.03 7.38
C LEU A 57 6.17 -7.31 6.18
N SER A 58 7.40 -6.80 6.33
CA SER A 58 8.16 -6.13 5.28
C SER A 58 9.58 -6.69 5.17
N GLU A 59 10.22 -6.46 4.02
CA GLU A 59 11.63 -6.72 3.77
C GLU A 59 12.36 -5.45 3.31
N VAL A 60 13.65 -5.35 3.63
CA VAL A 60 14.53 -4.31 3.09
C VAL A 60 14.99 -4.73 1.70
N VAL A 61 14.76 -3.89 0.70
CA VAL A 61 15.17 -4.17 -0.70
C VAL A 61 16.36 -3.35 -1.17
N LYS A 62 16.78 -2.33 -0.41
CA LYS A 62 17.98 -1.53 -0.67
C LYS A 62 18.48 -0.93 0.64
N GLY A 63 19.81 -0.96 0.86
CA GLY A 63 20.44 -0.33 2.02
C GLY A 63 21.91 0.04 1.79
N ARG A 64 22.24 1.28 2.19
CA ARG A 64 23.52 1.83 2.73
C ARG A 64 23.44 3.36 2.92
N ASP A 65 22.61 4.06 2.13
CA ASP A 65 22.34 5.51 2.24
C ASP A 65 20.85 5.81 2.55
N GLY A 66 20.20 4.90 3.27
CA GLY A 66 18.75 4.90 3.51
C GLY A 66 18.13 3.54 3.19
N GLU A 67 17.16 3.14 4.00
CA GLU A 67 16.48 1.85 3.90
C GLU A 67 15.18 1.99 3.14
N ILE A 68 14.97 1.11 2.15
CA ILE A 68 13.68 0.98 1.45
C ILE A 68 13.01 -0.29 1.92
N TYR A 69 11.89 -0.13 2.61
CA TYR A 69 11.04 -1.23 3.03
C TYR A 69 9.92 -1.46 2.02
N LEU A 70 9.74 -2.71 1.62
CA LEU A 70 8.57 -3.16 0.87
C LEU A 70 7.84 -4.24 1.66
N PRO A 71 6.51 -4.39 1.52
CA PRO A 71 5.82 -5.56 2.04
C PRO A 71 6.48 -6.85 1.53
N ARG A 72 6.43 -7.93 2.32
CA ARG A 72 6.90 -9.22 1.81
C ARG A 72 6.02 -9.67 0.64
N ARG A 73 6.64 -10.35 -0.33
CA ARG A 73 5.98 -10.72 -1.59
C ARG A 73 4.95 -11.85 -1.46
N ASP A 74 5.02 -12.60 -0.37
CA ASP A 74 4.05 -13.64 0.01
C ASP A 74 2.73 -13.04 0.55
N LEU A 75 2.72 -11.75 0.90
CA LEU A 75 1.53 -11.01 1.30
C LEU A 75 0.75 -10.57 0.06
N ASN A 76 0.04 -11.51 -0.55
CA ASN A 76 -0.93 -11.19 -1.59
C ASN A 76 -2.21 -10.63 -0.94
N ALA A 77 -2.45 -9.33 -1.10
CA ALA A 77 -3.59 -8.66 -0.48
C ALA A 77 -4.91 -8.93 -1.23
N LEU A 78 -4.85 -9.57 -2.41
CA LEU A 78 -6.02 -9.91 -3.23
C LEU A 78 -6.42 -11.38 -3.16
N GLY A 79 -5.84 -12.18 -2.25
CA GLY A 79 -6.28 -13.55 -1.97
C GLY A 79 -6.49 -14.41 -3.22
N ARG A 80 -5.39 -14.86 -3.83
CA ARG A 80 -5.39 -15.98 -4.77
C ARG A 80 -4.33 -16.98 -4.38
#